data_AF-W4VCF2-F1
#
_entry.id   AF-W4VCF2-F1
#
_cell.length_a   1.000
_cell.length_b   1.000
_cell.length_c   1.000
_cell.angle_alpha   90.00
_cell.angle_beta   90.00
_cell.angle_gamma   90.00
#
_symmetry.space_group_name_H-M   'P 1'
#
loop_
_entity.id
_entity.type
_entity.pdbx_description
1 polymer ?
#
loop_
_entity_poly.entity_id
_entity_poly.type
_entity_poly.pdbx_seq_one_letter_code
_entity_poly.pdbx_strand_id
1 'polypeptide(L)'
;MLPSIRALAKDLRISVITTKRAYDELERDGYIYTVAGKGCYVAKKNMELIREEHLKRIEEYIREIQRLAKACNLSRDDIIEMFSIIQEEE
;
A
#
# COMPACT_ATOMS: atom_id res chain seq x y z
N MET A 1 2.02 -7.57 20.07
CA MET A 1 1.75 -6.34 20.84
C MET A 1 3.06 -5.56 20.89
N LEU A 2 3.02 -4.28 20.59
CA LEU A 2 4.21 -3.42 20.64
C LEU A 2 4.59 -3.12 22.11
N PRO A 3 5.87 -2.86 22.41
CA PRO A 3 6.25 -2.35 23.72
C PRO A 3 5.53 -1.03 24.00
N SER A 4 5.27 -0.74 25.27
CA SER A 4 4.75 0.58 25.65
C SER A 4 5.75 1.67 25.28
N ILE A 5 5.25 2.89 25.02
CA ILE A 5 6.09 4.06 24.71
C ILE A 5 7.19 4.26 25.76
N ARG A 6 6.88 4.06 27.05
CA ARG A 6 7.85 4.21 28.14
C ARG A 6 8.90 3.09 28.15
N ALA A 7 8.51 1.86 27.85
CA ALA A 7 9.43 0.73 27.77
C ALA A 7 10.42 0.92 26.62
N LEU A 8 9.92 1.26 25.42
CA LEU A 8 10.77 1.47 24.26
C LEU A 8 11.73 2.67 24.44
N ALA A 9 11.27 3.77 25.04
CA ALA A 9 12.12 4.91 25.36
C ALA A 9 13.27 4.53 26.30
N LYS A 10 12.99 3.68 27.30
CA LYS A 10 13.99 3.19 28.26
C LYS A 10 15.02 2.29 27.57
N ASP A 11 14.56 1.35 26.74
CA ASP A 11 15.43 0.38 26.06
C ASP A 11 16.37 1.08 25.06
N LEU A 12 15.84 2.06 24.32
CA LEU A 12 16.60 2.85 23.35
C LEU A 12 17.39 4.01 23.98
N ARG A 13 17.19 4.29 25.27
CA ARG A 13 17.78 5.44 25.99
C ARG A 13 17.50 6.80 25.31
N ILE A 14 16.30 6.96 24.78
CA ILE A 14 15.83 8.21 24.14
C ILE A 14 14.66 8.82 24.91
N SER A 15 14.28 10.05 24.57
CA SER A 15 13.17 10.71 25.24
C SER A 15 11.83 10.01 24.97
N VAL A 16 10.95 10.01 25.98
CA VAL A 16 9.58 9.50 25.88
C VAL A 16 8.80 10.28 24.81
N ILE A 17 9.05 11.58 24.66
CA ILE A 17 8.40 12.44 23.66
C ILE A 17 8.76 12.00 22.24
N THR A 18 10.04 11.68 21.99
CA THR A 18 10.52 11.17 20.70
C THR A 18 9.84 9.86 20.34
N THR A 19 9.78 8.93 21.31
CA THR A 19 9.17 7.61 21.11
C THR A 19 7.65 7.73 20.91
N LYS A 20 6.99 8.64 21.65
CA LYS A 20 5.57 8.93 21.48
C LYS A 20 5.29 9.44 20.07
N ARG A 21 6.07 10.44 19.61
CA ARG A 21 5.91 11.00 18.27
C ARG A 21 6.05 9.94 17.18
N ALA A 22 7.00 9.02 17.31
CA ALA A 22 7.16 7.91 16.37
C ALA A 22 5.92 6.98 16.35
N TYR A 23 5.33 6.68 17.51
CA TYR A 23 4.11 5.88 17.60
C TYR A 23 2.90 6.62 17.01
N ASP A 24 2.76 7.91 17.30
CA ASP A 24 1.69 8.75 16.76
C ASP A 24 1.79 8.83 15.22
N GLU A 25 3.00 8.94 14.67
CA GLU A 25 3.24 8.92 13.21
C GLU A 25 2.90 7.54 12.60
N LEU A 26 3.31 6.44 13.23
CA LEU A 26 2.96 5.09 12.79
C LEU A 26 1.45 4.82 12.83
N GLU A 27 0.75 5.34 13.83
CA GLU A 27 -0.71 5.19 13.96
C GLU A 27 -1.44 6.04 12.91
N ARG A 28 -0.99 7.29 12.71
CA ARG A 28 -1.53 8.18 11.68
C ARG A 28 -1.38 7.59 10.27
N ASP A 29 -0.23 6.97 10.01
CA ASP A 29 0.07 6.37 8.71
C ASP A 29 -0.53 4.95 8.58
N GLY A 30 -1.30 4.49 9.58
CA GLY A 30 -2.06 3.24 9.54
C GLY A 30 -1.24 1.96 9.71
N TYR A 31 0.02 2.07 10.17
CA TYR A 31 0.88 0.91 10.44
C TYR A 31 0.60 0.24 11.78
N ILE A 32 0.04 0.97 12.74
CA ILE A 32 -0.32 0.47 14.06
C ILE A 32 -1.69 1.02 14.48
N TYR A 33 -2.32 0.38 15.46
CA TYR A 33 -3.54 0.89 16.09
C TYR A 33 -3.48 0.71 17.61
N THR A 34 -4.07 1.65 18.33
CA THR A 34 -4.12 1.63 19.79
C THR A 34 -5.48 1.17 20.28
N VAL A 35 -5.48 0.22 21.23
CA VAL A 35 -6.68 -0.14 21.98
C VAL A 35 -6.55 0.44 23.39
N ALA A 36 -7.46 1.33 23.76
CA ALA A 36 -7.44 1.99 25.07
C ALA A 36 -7.36 0.97 26.20
N GLY A 37 -6.39 1.15 27.10
CA GLY A 37 -6.12 0.24 28.22
C GLY A 37 -5.47 -1.10 27.86
N LYS A 38 -5.28 -1.42 26.57
CA LYS A 38 -4.64 -2.67 26.11
C LYS A 38 -3.32 -2.46 25.36
N GLY A 39 -3.04 -1.25 24.88
CA GLY A 39 -1.77 -0.89 24.24
C GLY A 39 -1.84 -0.84 22.71
N CYS A 40 -0.67 -0.81 22.06
CA CYS A 40 -0.54 -0.63 20.61
C CYS A 40 -0.26 -1.96 19.90
N TYR A 41 -0.86 -2.14 18.73
CA TYR A 41 -0.77 -3.36 17.92
C TYR A 41 -0.37 -3.01 16.49
N VAL A 42 0.43 -3.89 15.87
CA VAL A 42 0.79 -3.74 14.45
C VAL A 42 -0.47 -3.96 13.63
N ALA A 43 -0.83 -2.98 12.81
CA ALA A 43 -1.89 -3.15 11.83
C ALA A 43 -1.43 -4.24 10.87
N LYS A 44 -2.34 -5.17 10.52
CA LYS A 44 -2.09 -6.00 9.34
C LYS A 44 -1.93 -5.01 8.19
N LYS A 45 -0.71 -4.88 7.64
CA LYS A 45 -0.39 -4.00 6.51
C LYS A 45 -1.61 -3.99 5.59
N ASN A 46 -2.17 -2.82 5.29
CA ASN A 46 -3.41 -2.72 4.53
C ASN A 46 -3.13 -3.10 3.07
N MET A 47 -2.83 -4.38 2.85
CA MET A 47 -2.57 -4.99 1.56
C MET A 47 -3.78 -4.79 0.65
N GLU A 48 -4.97 -4.61 1.23
CA GLU A 48 -6.17 -4.21 0.51
C GLU A 48 -6.04 -2.79 -0.04
N LEU A 49 -5.60 -1.80 0.74
CA LEU A 49 -5.36 -0.44 0.25
C LEU A 49 -4.28 -0.38 -0.85
N ILE A 50 -3.15 -1.08 -0.67
CA ILE A 50 -2.08 -1.15 -1.67
C ILE A 50 -2.59 -1.83 -2.95
N ARG A 51 -3.33 -2.93 -2.80
CA ARG A 51 -3.96 -3.63 -3.92
C ARG A 51 -4.97 -2.72 -4.63
N GLU A 52 -5.75 -1.96 -3.88
CA GLU A 52 -6.74 -1.02 -4.44
C GLU A 52 -6.05 0.08 -5.25
N GLU A 53 -4.95 0.64 -4.76
CA GLU A 53 -4.16 1.64 -5.49
C GLU A 53 -3.57 1.05 -6.79
N HIS A 54 -3.02 -0.16 -6.72
CA HIS A 54 -2.53 -0.85 -7.92
C HIS A 54 -3.67 -1.14 -8.91
N LEU A 55 -4.84 -1.58 -8.45
CA LEU A 55 -6.00 -1.83 -9.30
C LEU A 55 -6.48 -0.55 -9.99
N LYS A 56 -6.52 0.58 -9.28
CA LYS A 56 -6.87 1.89 -9.86
C LYS A 56 -5.90 2.27 -10.98
N ARG A 57 -4.59 2.12 -10.74
CA ARG A 57 -3.57 2.40 -11.76
C ARG A 57 -3.68 1.48 -12.97
N ILE A 58 -3.93 0.19 -12.75
CA ILE A 58 -4.16 -0.77 -13.84
C ILE A 58 -5.37 -0.34 -14.67
N GLU A 59 -6.46 0.07 -14.03
CA GLU A 59 -7.66 0.55 -14.72
C GLU A 59 -7.37 1.80 -15.57
N GLU A 60 -6.60 2.75 -15.05
CA GLU A 60 -6.16 3.94 -15.79
C GLU A 60 -5.35 3.58 -17.04
N TYR A 61 -4.40 2.63 -16.92
CA TYR A 61 -3.64 2.15 -18.08
C TYR A 61 -4.52 1.44 -19.10
N ILE A 62 -5.49 0.62 -18.67
CA ILE A 62 -6.44 -0.05 -19.58
C ILE A 62 -7.29 0.98 -20.33
N ARG A 63 -7.75 2.05 -19.66
CA ARG A 63 -8.49 3.14 -20.31
C ARG A 63 -7.65 3.83 -21.38
N GLU A 64 -6.37 4.05 -21.09
CA GLU A 64 -5.44 4.65 -22.03
C GLU A 64 -5.16 3.73 -23.24
N ILE A 65 -4.98 2.43 -23.01
CA ILE A 65 -4.86 1.41 -24.06
C ILE A 65 -6.10 1.43 -24.96
N GLN A 66 -7.32 1.47 -24.38
CA GLN A 66 -8.56 1.55 -25.16
C GLN A 66 -8.63 2.81 -26.03
N ARG A 67 -8.15 3.95 -25.52
CA ARG A 67 -8.11 5.21 -26.26
C ARG A 67 -7.20 5.12 -27.48
N LEU A 68 -6.00 4.56 -27.30
CA LEU A 68 -5.02 4.37 -28.37
C LEU A 68 -5.49 3.31 -29.37
N ALA A 69 -6.04 2.19 -28.89
CA ALA A 69 -6.56 1.12 -29.74
C ALA A 69 -7.65 1.61 -30.69
N LYS A 70 -8.57 2.47 -30.22
CA LYS A 70 -9.58 3.12 -31.08
C LYS A 70 -8.95 3.98 -32.18
N ALA A 71 -7.89 4.71 -31.87
CA ALA A 71 -7.18 5.52 -32.86
C ALA A 71 -6.47 4.66 -33.92
N CYS A 72 -6.04 3.46 -33.53
CA CYS A 72 -5.39 2.48 -34.42
C CYS A 72 -6.37 1.49 -35.06
N ASN A 73 -7.68 1.62 -34.81
CA ASN A 73 -8.73 0.71 -35.26
C ASN A 73 -8.49 -0.76 -34.86
N LEU A 74 -7.89 -0.97 -33.68
CA LEU A 74 -7.66 -2.28 -33.09
C LEU A 74 -8.91 -2.77 -32.35
N SER A 75 -9.20 -4.05 -32.53
CA SER A 75 -10.23 -4.76 -31.78
C SER A 75 -9.75 -5.12 -30.38
N ARG A 76 -10.68 -5.58 -29.54
CA ARG A 76 -10.33 -6.14 -28.22
C ARG A 76 -9.39 -7.34 -28.35
N ASP A 77 -9.61 -8.17 -29.35
CA ASP A 77 -8.87 -9.42 -29.52
C ASP A 77 -7.41 -9.14 -29.92
N ASP A 78 -7.18 -8.12 -30.75
CA ASP A 78 -5.82 -7.66 -31.11
C ASP A 78 -5.01 -7.24 -29.87
N ILE A 79 -5.64 -6.51 -28.94
CA ILE A 79 -4.98 -6.07 -27.70
C ILE A 79 -4.64 -7.27 -26.80
N ILE A 80 -5.55 -8.26 -26.72
CA ILE A 80 -5.34 -9.47 -25.92
C ILE A 80 -4.20 -10.31 -26.51
N GLU A 81 -4.15 -10.42 -27.83
CA GLU A 81 -3.07 -11.11 -28.54
C GLU A 81 -1.71 -10.42 -28.29
N MET A 82 -1.66 -9.10 -28.44
CA MET A 82 -0.46 -8.31 -28.12
C MET A 82 0.00 -8.50 -26.67
N PHE A 83 -0.93 -8.51 -25.72
CA PHE A 83 -0.61 -8.76 -24.31
C PHE A 83 -0.03 -10.17 -24.10
N SER A 84 -0.61 -11.17 -24.77
CA SER A 84 -0.15 -12.57 -24.68
C SER A 84 1.26 -12.73 -25.22
N ILE A 85 1.58 -12.09 -26.35
CA ILE A 85 2.93 -12.11 -26.94
C ILE A 85 3.96 -11.51 -25.97
N ILE A 86 3.65 -10.35 -25.36
CA ILE A 86 4.56 -9.69 -24.42
C ILE A 86 4.79 -10.56 -23.17
N GLN A 87 3.76 -11.27 -22.69
CA GLN A 87 3.91 -12.18 -21.54
C GLN A 87 4.82 -13.38 -21.82
N GLU A 88 4.93 -13.83 -23.08
CA GLU A 88 5.80 -14.95 -23.47
C GLU A 88 7.27 -14.53 -23.67
N GLU A 89 7.53 -13.23 -23.83
CA GLU A 89 8.88 -12.68 -23.98
C GLU A 89 9.60 -12.42 -22.62
N GLU A 90 8.87 -12.49 -21.50
CA GLU A 90 9.38 -12.39 -20.11
C GLU A 90 9.55 -13.76 -19.42
#